data_AF-A0AB34IM65-F1
#
_entry.id   AF-A0AB34IM65-F1
#
_cell.length_a   1.000
_cell.length_b   1.000
_cell.length_c   1.000
_cell.angle_alpha   90.00
_cell.angle_beta   90.00
_cell.angle_gamma   90.00
#
_symmetry.space_group_name_H-M   'P 1'
#
loop_
_entity.id
_entity.type
_entity.pdbx_description
1 polymer ?
#
loop_
_entity_poly.entity_id
_entity_poly.type
_entity_poly.pdbx_seq_one_letter_code
_entity_poly.pdbx_strand_id
1 'polypeptide(L)'
;MQWAEASLAELWRCFLPGRQTAEAASRLAEAPARTRACASLLEAASVAARAGDQHSLEAFELVVTKLFDGLRALSDERRPPDDTPDAARRPRALFLCAVLLCQGAFASAPPECVARHTEQTLRALLRLSEGAVLAPQLAQLEALVLEQLPSAECLVDMTMELASGEEPPRETQQALVLRWLVAALELPRLAGALHANLPRLVHCALHLEAPATAAADLLFAALHSLCVDEEAHCALAMELIHLLVARCKQALSVEASMHPHRPPTGGGSMTSPLATVPSDSRRGSSDDAEALCDLCFRLTIALELPLLTSALSAAEELVTGCPAAWQCTRSAATLREAISNSFESDLKHLLVQWLLRLRAKILSQLPPREAVS
;
A
#
# COMPACT_ATOMS: atom_id res chain seq x y z
N MET A 1 -12.87 -22.52 -27.11
CA MET A 1 -11.40 -22.51 -27.06
C MET A 1 -10.79 -21.65 -28.15
N GLN A 2 -10.75 -22.08 -29.43
CA GLN A 2 -10.20 -21.26 -30.54
C GLN A 2 -10.80 -19.84 -30.64
N TRP A 3 -12.07 -19.66 -30.27
CA TRP A 3 -12.74 -18.36 -30.22
C TRP A 3 -12.20 -17.42 -29.13
N ALA A 4 -11.81 -17.94 -27.96
CA ALA A 4 -11.27 -17.12 -26.88
C ALA A 4 -9.88 -16.59 -27.24
N GLU A 5 -9.05 -17.43 -27.87
CA GLU A 5 -7.72 -17.03 -28.34
C GLU A 5 -7.77 -15.96 -29.42
N ALA A 6 -8.66 -16.14 -30.41
CA ALA A 6 -8.87 -15.14 -31.46
C ALA A 6 -9.35 -13.80 -30.87
N SER A 7 -10.26 -13.85 -29.89
CA SER A 7 -10.79 -12.65 -29.22
C SER A 7 -9.71 -11.93 -28.40
N LEU A 8 -8.86 -12.67 -27.68
CA LEU A 8 -7.71 -12.10 -26.96
C LEU A 8 -6.71 -11.45 -27.93
N ALA A 9 -6.36 -12.15 -29.03
CA ALA A 9 -5.46 -11.59 -30.04
C ALA A 9 -6.02 -10.30 -30.66
N GLU A 10 -7.34 -10.24 -30.89
CA GLU A 10 -8.00 -9.04 -31.41
C GLU A 10 -8.03 -7.90 -30.39
N LEU A 11 -8.25 -8.22 -29.11
CA LEU A 11 -8.18 -7.25 -28.02
C LEU A 11 -6.78 -6.66 -27.87
N TRP A 12 -5.73 -7.48 -27.95
CA TRP A 12 -4.35 -6.99 -27.85
C TRP A 12 -3.99 -6.01 -28.95
N ARG A 13 -4.55 -6.17 -30.16
CA ARG A 13 -4.37 -5.18 -31.25
C ARG A 13 -4.94 -3.81 -30.92
N CYS A 14 -5.90 -3.69 -30.00
CA CYS A 14 -6.39 -2.40 -29.51
C CYS A 14 -5.34 -1.65 -28.68
N PHE A 15 -4.42 -2.39 -28.08
CA PHE A 15 -3.38 -1.88 -27.20
C PHE A 15 -2.01 -1.85 -27.85
N LEU A 16 -1.83 -2.21 -29.12
CA LEU A 16 -0.55 -2.07 -29.81
C LEU A 16 -0.33 -0.60 -30.26
N PRO A 17 0.92 -0.10 -30.29
CA PRO A 17 1.21 1.25 -30.74
C PRO A 17 0.91 1.37 -32.25
N GLY A 18 -0.11 2.15 -32.59
CA GLY A 18 -0.40 2.51 -33.98
C GLY A 18 0.56 3.60 -34.47
N ARG A 19 0.98 3.54 -35.75
CA ARG A 19 1.74 4.64 -36.40
C ARG A 19 0.89 5.90 -36.63
N GLN A 20 -0.43 5.82 -36.44
CA GLN A 20 -1.39 6.92 -36.65
C GLN A 20 -2.26 7.11 -35.40
N THR A 21 -2.29 8.32 -34.85
CA THR A 21 -2.93 8.66 -33.57
C THR A 21 -4.46 8.49 -33.58
N ALA A 22 -5.13 8.80 -34.69
CA ALA A 22 -6.58 8.68 -34.81
C ALA A 22 -7.08 7.22 -34.81
N GLU A 23 -6.36 6.32 -35.50
CA GLU A 23 -6.69 4.90 -35.54
C GLU A 23 -6.40 4.23 -34.18
N ALA A 24 -5.31 4.63 -33.51
CA ALA A 24 -5.00 4.17 -32.16
C ALA A 24 -6.06 4.60 -31.13
N ALA A 25 -6.53 5.85 -31.20
CA ALA A 25 -7.58 6.36 -30.32
C ALA A 25 -8.93 5.65 -30.54
N SER A 26 -9.31 5.40 -31.80
CA SER A 26 -10.53 4.66 -32.14
C SER A 26 -10.50 3.23 -31.59
N ARG A 27 -9.37 2.52 -31.74
CA ARG A 27 -9.22 1.15 -31.23
C ARG A 27 -9.26 1.09 -29.70
N LEU A 28 -8.68 2.08 -29.02
CA LEU A 28 -8.73 2.18 -27.56
C LEU A 28 -10.16 2.44 -27.06
N ALA A 29 -10.97 3.21 -27.82
CA ALA A 29 -12.37 3.44 -27.50
C ALA A 29 -13.23 2.17 -27.59
N GLU A 30 -12.87 1.21 -28.45
CA GLU A 30 -13.54 -0.10 -28.55
C GLU A 30 -13.11 -1.10 -27.46
N ALA A 31 -11.96 -0.87 -26.81
CA ALA A 31 -11.38 -1.79 -25.85
C ALA A 31 -12.37 -2.19 -24.72
N PRO A 32 -13.16 -1.29 -24.09
CA PRO A 32 -14.08 -1.69 -23.03
C PRO A 32 -15.19 -2.66 -23.47
N ALA A 33 -15.65 -2.57 -24.72
CA ALA A 33 -16.67 -3.49 -25.25
C ALA A 33 -16.05 -4.86 -25.55
N ARG A 34 -14.88 -4.86 -26.20
CA ARG A 34 -14.12 -6.07 -26.52
C ARG A 34 -13.65 -6.81 -25.25
N THR A 35 -13.20 -6.09 -24.24
CA THR A 35 -12.81 -6.64 -22.94
C THR A 35 -13.97 -7.34 -22.25
N ARG A 36 -15.17 -6.73 -22.24
CA ARG A 36 -16.36 -7.37 -21.64
C ARG A 36 -16.75 -8.63 -22.39
N ALA A 37 -16.74 -8.60 -23.73
CA ALA A 37 -17.01 -9.79 -24.53
C ALA A 37 -15.99 -10.90 -24.25
N CYS A 38 -14.70 -10.57 -24.21
CA CYS A 38 -13.63 -11.52 -23.87
C CYS A 38 -13.79 -12.07 -22.44
N ALA A 39 -14.14 -11.24 -21.46
CA ALA A 39 -14.34 -11.65 -20.07
C ALA A 39 -15.51 -12.65 -19.95
N SER A 40 -16.64 -12.41 -20.61
CA SER A 40 -17.78 -13.35 -20.64
C SER A 40 -17.42 -14.67 -21.33
N LEU A 41 -16.58 -14.61 -22.37
CA LEU A 41 -16.04 -15.78 -23.06
C LEU A 41 -15.11 -16.60 -22.14
N LEU A 42 -14.25 -15.93 -21.37
CA LEU A 42 -13.40 -16.56 -20.36
C LEU A 42 -14.20 -17.16 -19.22
N GLU A 43 -15.28 -16.50 -18.79
CA GLU A 43 -16.20 -17.01 -17.77
C GLU A 43 -16.92 -18.27 -18.24
N ALA A 44 -17.44 -18.27 -19.47
CA ALA A 44 -18.05 -19.48 -20.05
C ALA A 44 -17.04 -20.64 -20.15
N ALA A 45 -15.77 -20.34 -20.49
CA ALA A 45 -14.71 -21.34 -20.54
C ALA A 45 -14.33 -21.86 -19.14
N SER A 46 -14.33 -21.01 -18.11
CA SER A 46 -14.01 -21.43 -16.74
C SER A 46 -15.12 -22.29 -16.14
N VAL A 47 -16.39 -21.99 -16.43
CA VAL A 47 -17.54 -22.86 -16.09
C VAL A 47 -17.40 -24.23 -16.75
N ALA A 48 -17.00 -24.27 -18.03
CA ALA A 48 -16.79 -25.55 -18.73
C ALA A 48 -15.63 -26.35 -18.12
N ALA A 49 -14.52 -25.71 -17.75
CA ALA A 49 -13.40 -26.36 -17.07
C ALA A 49 -13.80 -26.94 -15.70
N ARG A 50 -14.65 -26.24 -14.95
CA ARG A 50 -15.17 -26.71 -13.64
C ARG A 50 -16.09 -27.92 -13.75
N ALA A 51 -16.76 -28.11 -14.88
CA ALA A 51 -17.66 -29.25 -15.10
C ALA A 51 -16.93 -30.62 -15.13
N GLY A 52 -15.59 -30.64 -15.07
CA GLY A 52 -14.80 -31.85 -14.77
C GLY A 52 -14.26 -32.61 -15.99
N ASP A 53 -14.32 -32.03 -17.19
CA ASP A 53 -13.64 -32.58 -18.35
C ASP A 53 -12.17 -32.11 -18.39
N GLN A 54 -11.25 -33.07 -18.30
CA GLN A 54 -9.81 -32.84 -18.34
C GLN A 54 -9.38 -32.06 -19.60
N HIS A 55 -9.99 -32.33 -20.76
CA HIS A 55 -9.65 -31.62 -22.00
C HIS A 55 -10.09 -30.15 -21.94
N SER A 56 -11.24 -29.88 -21.32
CA SER A 56 -11.74 -28.52 -21.12
C SER A 56 -10.86 -27.73 -20.15
N LEU A 57 -10.31 -28.39 -19.11
CA LEU A 57 -9.36 -27.79 -18.18
C LEU A 57 -8.03 -27.44 -18.87
N GLU A 58 -7.41 -28.39 -19.57
CA GLU A 58 -6.12 -28.16 -20.27
C GLU A 58 -6.23 -27.04 -21.30
N ALA A 59 -7.33 -27.01 -22.04
CA ALA A 59 -7.57 -25.96 -23.01
C ALA A 59 -7.79 -24.60 -22.29
N PHE A 60 -8.48 -24.58 -21.16
CA PHE A 60 -8.64 -23.37 -20.34
C PHE A 60 -7.31 -22.83 -19.83
N GLU A 61 -6.43 -23.70 -19.32
CA GLU A 61 -5.08 -23.32 -18.90
C GLU A 61 -4.24 -22.74 -20.04
N LEU A 62 -4.37 -23.28 -21.26
CA LEU A 62 -3.71 -22.71 -22.43
C LEU A 62 -4.21 -21.28 -22.74
N VAL A 63 -5.52 -21.04 -22.63
CA VAL A 63 -6.10 -19.70 -22.85
C VAL A 63 -5.64 -18.71 -21.77
N VAL A 64 -5.58 -19.15 -20.52
CA VAL A 64 -5.07 -18.34 -19.39
C VAL A 64 -3.58 -18.02 -19.58
N THR A 65 -2.78 -18.98 -20.04
CA THR A 65 -1.37 -18.75 -20.39
C THR A 65 -1.23 -17.70 -21.48
N LYS A 66 -2.02 -17.81 -22.56
CA LYS A 66 -2.05 -16.82 -23.66
C LYS A 66 -2.51 -15.44 -23.22
N LEU A 67 -3.43 -15.35 -22.27
CA LEU A 67 -3.83 -14.10 -21.64
C LEU A 67 -2.60 -13.43 -20.99
N PHE A 68 -1.85 -14.16 -20.16
CA PHE A 68 -0.68 -13.60 -19.47
C PHE A 68 0.50 -13.30 -20.38
N ASP A 69 0.76 -14.13 -21.40
CA ASP A 69 1.78 -13.84 -22.41
C ASP A 69 1.47 -12.54 -23.16
N GLY A 70 0.20 -12.30 -23.48
CA GLY A 70 -0.27 -11.05 -24.08
C GLY A 70 -0.10 -9.85 -23.14
N LEU A 71 -0.51 -9.98 -21.87
CA LEU A 71 -0.34 -8.93 -20.87
C LEU A 71 1.13 -8.58 -20.64
N ARG A 72 2.00 -9.59 -20.59
CA ARG A 72 3.46 -9.42 -20.46
C ARG A 72 4.06 -8.72 -21.67
N ALA A 73 3.71 -9.14 -22.88
CA ALA A 73 4.20 -8.49 -24.10
C ALA A 73 3.81 -7.01 -24.12
N LEU A 74 2.59 -6.67 -23.70
CA LEU A 74 2.09 -5.30 -23.64
C LEU A 74 2.68 -4.49 -22.48
N SER A 75 3.09 -5.11 -21.37
CA SER A 75 3.81 -4.43 -20.29
C SER A 75 5.26 -4.11 -20.64
N ASP A 76 5.90 -4.99 -21.42
CA ASP A 76 7.31 -4.88 -21.80
C ASP A 76 7.50 -3.92 -23.01
N GLU A 77 6.42 -3.57 -23.71
CA GLU A 77 6.46 -2.56 -24.78
C GLU A 77 6.80 -1.17 -24.23
N ARG A 78 7.94 -0.63 -24.67
CA ARG A 78 8.44 0.69 -24.26
C ARG A 78 7.37 1.77 -24.36
N ARG A 79 7.20 2.49 -23.25
CA ARG A 79 6.26 3.61 -23.10
C ARG A 79 6.45 4.61 -24.25
N PRO A 80 5.35 5.12 -24.86
CA PRO A 80 5.46 6.29 -25.71
C PRO A 80 6.03 7.47 -24.87
N PRO A 81 6.78 8.39 -25.49
CA PRO A 81 7.36 9.54 -24.78
C PRO A 81 6.30 10.31 -23.97
N ASP A 82 6.66 10.71 -22.75
CA ASP A 82 5.77 11.18 -21.68
C ASP A 82 4.95 12.46 -22.01
N ASP A 83 5.23 13.14 -23.12
CA ASP A 83 4.60 14.42 -23.48
C ASP A 83 3.20 14.29 -24.13
N THR A 84 2.63 13.09 -24.22
CA THR A 84 1.30 12.90 -24.83
C THR A 84 0.21 12.62 -23.79
N PRO A 85 -1.00 13.23 -23.90
CA PRO A 85 -2.12 12.93 -23.01
C PRO A 85 -2.59 11.47 -23.06
N ASP A 86 -2.16 10.71 -24.07
CA ASP A 86 -2.42 9.27 -24.21
C ASP A 86 -1.45 8.40 -23.39
N ALA A 87 -0.32 8.96 -22.90
CA ALA A 87 0.71 8.24 -22.15
C ALA A 87 0.16 7.66 -20.82
N ALA A 88 -0.79 8.32 -20.18
CA ALA A 88 -1.43 7.83 -18.95
C ALA A 88 -2.72 7.02 -19.20
N ARG A 89 -3.40 7.23 -20.33
CA ARG A 89 -4.68 6.58 -20.64
C ARG A 89 -4.53 5.11 -21.00
N ARG A 90 -3.51 4.79 -21.81
CA ARG A 90 -3.27 3.43 -22.30
C ARG A 90 -2.89 2.45 -21.18
N PRO A 91 -1.93 2.75 -20.27
CA PRO A 91 -1.62 1.87 -19.14
C PRO A 91 -2.83 1.63 -18.23
N ARG A 92 -3.60 2.69 -17.92
CA ARG A 92 -4.82 2.57 -17.10
C ARG A 92 -5.89 1.71 -17.76
N ALA A 93 -6.12 1.89 -19.07
CA ALA A 93 -7.06 1.06 -19.81
C ALA A 93 -6.59 -0.40 -19.86
N LEU A 94 -5.30 -0.64 -20.07
CA LEU A 94 -4.72 -1.99 -20.08
C LEU A 94 -4.83 -2.66 -18.70
N PHE A 95 -4.56 -1.93 -17.62
CA PHE A 95 -4.75 -2.43 -16.26
C PHE A 95 -6.20 -2.83 -15.98
N LEU A 96 -7.16 -1.95 -16.29
CA LEU A 96 -8.58 -2.25 -16.11
C LEU A 96 -9.01 -3.46 -16.96
N CYS A 97 -8.47 -3.60 -18.17
CA CYS A 97 -8.74 -4.75 -19.01
C CYS A 97 -8.15 -6.03 -18.42
N ALA A 98 -6.91 -5.99 -17.93
CA ALA A 98 -6.29 -7.12 -17.24
C ALA A 98 -7.13 -7.57 -16.05
N VAL A 99 -7.57 -6.63 -15.19
CA VAL A 99 -8.43 -6.93 -14.04
C VAL A 99 -9.72 -7.63 -14.50
N LEU A 100 -10.45 -7.08 -15.47
CA LEU A 100 -11.71 -7.66 -15.95
C LEU A 100 -11.53 -9.04 -16.60
N LEU A 101 -10.46 -9.25 -17.37
CA LEU A 101 -10.18 -10.52 -18.01
C LEU A 101 -9.79 -11.59 -16.99
N CYS A 102 -8.94 -11.26 -16.01
CA CYS A 102 -8.58 -12.16 -14.92
C CYS A 102 -9.79 -12.50 -14.06
N GLN A 103 -10.66 -11.54 -13.78
CA GLN A 103 -11.94 -11.80 -13.09
C GLN A 103 -12.81 -12.78 -13.88
N GLY A 104 -13.04 -12.54 -15.17
CA GLY A 104 -13.81 -13.45 -16.01
C GLY A 104 -13.20 -14.86 -16.06
N ALA A 105 -11.88 -14.95 -16.18
CA ALA A 105 -11.17 -16.23 -16.14
C ALA A 105 -11.37 -16.96 -14.81
N PHE A 106 -11.23 -16.28 -13.68
CA PHE A 106 -11.19 -16.96 -12.38
C PHE A 106 -12.53 -17.08 -11.66
N ALA A 107 -13.56 -16.34 -12.05
CA ALA A 107 -14.86 -16.31 -11.37
C ALA A 107 -15.47 -17.70 -11.12
N SER A 108 -15.30 -18.63 -12.05
CA SER A 108 -15.82 -20.00 -11.96
C SER A 108 -14.77 -21.09 -12.17
N ALA A 109 -13.49 -20.74 -12.24
CA ALA A 109 -12.43 -21.72 -12.48
C ALA A 109 -12.23 -22.66 -11.28
N PRO A 110 -11.73 -23.89 -11.50
CA PRO A 110 -11.30 -24.76 -10.41
C PRO A 110 -10.24 -24.09 -9.51
N PRO A 111 -10.32 -24.20 -8.18
CA PRO A 111 -9.37 -23.58 -7.25
C PRO A 111 -7.91 -23.92 -7.55
N GLU A 112 -7.63 -25.17 -7.89
CA GLU A 112 -6.30 -25.66 -8.26
C GLU A 112 -5.74 -24.95 -9.50
N CYS A 113 -6.60 -24.64 -10.48
CA CYS A 113 -6.22 -23.92 -11.68
C CYS A 113 -5.91 -22.46 -11.35
N VAL A 114 -6.75 -21.82 -10.52
CA VAL A 114 -6.51 -20.45 -10.06
C VAL A 114 -5.18 -20.40 -9.31
N ALA A 115 -4.95 -21.31 -8.36
CA ALA A 115 -3.75 -21.36 -7.54
C ALA A 115 -2.45 -21.45 -8.34
N ARG A 116 -2.43 -22.14 -9.49
CA ARG A 116 -1.27 -22.21 -10.39
C ARG A 116 -0.95 -20.87 -11.07
N HIS A 117 -1.94 -19.98 -11.20
CA HIS A 117 -1.82 -18.73 -11.96
C HIS A 117 -1.89 -17.47 -11.08
N THR A 118 -2.10 -17.61 -9.76
CA THR A 118 -2.23 -16.48 -8.83
C THR A 118 -0.97 -15.60 -8.80
N GLU A 119 0.21 -16.20 -8.69
CA GLU A 119 1.48 -15.45 -8.68
C GLU A 119 1.67 -14.69 -10.00
N GLN A 120 1.47 -15.35 -11.15
CA GLN A 120 1.59 -14.72 -12.46
C GLN A 120 0.60 -13.56 -12.62
N THR A 121 -0.60 -13.71 -12.07
CA THR A 121 -1.63 -12.65 -12.03
C THR A 121 -1.14 -11.45 -11.24
N LEU A 122 -0.66 -11.66 -10.01
CA LEU A 122 -0.15 -10.58 -9.17
C LEU A 122 1.03 -9.86 -9.83
N ARG A 123 2.00 -10.60 -10.39
CA ARG A 123 3.13 -9.99 -11.11
C ARG A 123 2.68 -9.20 -12.34
N ALA A 124 1.72 -9.71 -13.12
CA ALA A 124 1.19 -9.00 -14.28
C ALA A 124 0.46 -7.71 -13.88
N LEU A 125 -0.41 -7.76 -12.86
CA LEU A 125 -1.12 -6.60 -12.34
C LEU A 125 -0.14 -5.56 -11.77
N LEU A 126 0.90 -6.01 -11.07
CA LEU A 126 1.93 -5.12 -10.52
C LEU A 126 2.65 -4.36 -11.63
N ARG A 127 3.10 -5.05 -12.68
CA ARG A 127 3.73 -4.42 -13.86
C ARG A 127 2.82 -3.42 -14.55
N LEU A 128 1.52 -3.72 -14.65
CA LEU A 128 0.54 -2.90 -15.33
C LEU A 128 -0.03 -1.77 -14.46
N SER A 129 0.28 -1.73 -13.17
CA SER A 129 -0.40 -0.87 -12.19
C SER A 129 -0.31 0.63 -12.46
N GLU A 130 0.62 1.07 -13.31
CA GLU A 130 0.87 2.47 -13.67
C GLU A 130 -0.44 3.29 -13.86
N GLY A 131 -0.75 4.12 -12.87
CA GLY A 131 -1.89 5.05 -12.90
C GLY A 131 -3.28 4.46 -12.62
N ALA A 132 -3.39 3.26 -12.04
CA ALA A 132 -4.68 2.54 -11.98
C ALA A 132 -5.06 1.84 -10.64
N VAL A 133 -4.52 2.26 -9.49
CA VAL A 133 -4.72 1.57 -8.19
C VAL A 133 -6.12 1.71 -7.58
N LEU A 134 -6.97 2.63 -8.08
CA LEU A 134 -8.30 2.92 -7.51
C LEU A 134 -9.47 2.26 -8.26
N ALA A 135 -9.28 1.08 -8.84
CA ALA A 135 -10.37 0.35 -9.50
C ALA A 135 -11.17 -0.49 -8.47
N PRO A 136 -12.48 -0.28 -8.27
CA PRO A 136 -13.29 -1.12 -7.37
C PRO A 136 -13.27 -2.61 -7.75
N GLN A 137 -13.14 -2.90 -9.04
CA GLN A 137 -13.04 -4.27 -9.57
C GLN A 137 -11.79 -4.99 -9.06
N LEU A 138 -10.71 -4.25 -8.77
CA LEU A 138 -9.49 -4.84 -8.26
C LEU A 138 -9.72 -5.58 -6.94
N ALA A 139 -10.55 -5.05 -6.03
CA ALA A 139 -10.80 -5.65 -4.71
C ALA A 139 -11.39 -7.07 -4.81
N GLN A 140 -12.31 -7.30 -5.75
CA GLN A 140 -12.90 -8.63 -5.95
C GLN A 140 -11.89 -9.63 -6.50
N LEU A 141 -11.02 -9.19 -7.42
CA LEU A 141 -9.96 -10.03 -7.96
C LEU A 141 -8.90 -10.34 -6.91
N GLU A 142 -8.54 -9.35 -6.09
CA GLU A 142 -7.59 -9.49 -4.97
C GLU A 142 -8.05 -10.54 -3.98
N ALA A 143 -9.30 -10.46 -3.52
CA ALA A 143 -9.86 -11.45 -2.60
C ALA A 143 -9.74 -12.87 -3.19
N LEU A 144 -10.16 -13.05 -4.45
CA LEU A 144 -10.10 -14.35 -5.12
C LEU A 144 -8.66 -14.86 -5.28
N VAL A 145 -7.73 -14.01 -5.72
CA VAL A 145 -6.34 -14.41 -5.98
C VAL A 145 -5.58 -14.67 -4.69
N LEU A 146 -5.75 -13.84 -3.66
CA LEU A 146 -5.13 -14.03 -2.35
C LEU A 146 -5.70 -15.27 -1.65
N GLU A 147 -7.01 -15.53 -1.79
CA GLU A 147 -7.63 -16.76 -1.32
C GLU A 147 -7.18 -18.02 -2.08
N GLN A 148 -6.47 -17.91 -3.19
CA GLN A 148 -5.91 -19.07 -3.90
C GLN A 148 -4.39 -19.07 -3.91
N LEU A 149 -3.77 -18.14 -3.19
CA LEU A 149 -2.32 -18.04 -3.13
C LEU A 149 -1.76 -19.23 -2.34
N PRO A 150 -0.79 -19.98 -2.90
CA PRO A 150 -0.25 -21.16 -2.23
C PRO A 150 0.71 -20.81 -1.09
N SER A 151 1.44 -19.69 -1.22
CA SER A 151 2.43 -19.22 -0.25
C SER A 151 2.46 -17.69 -0.26
N ALA A 152 2.68 -17.08 0.90
CA ALA A 152 2.86 -15.64 1.01
C ALA A 152 4.25 -15.16 0.54
N GLU A 153 5.19 -16.09 0.28
CA GLU A 153 6.56 -15.78 -0.14
C GLU A 153 6.61 -14.89 -1.38
N CYS A 154 5.71 -15.08 -2.35
CA CYS A 154 5.71 -14.24 -3.55
C CYS A 154 5.43 -12.77 -3.23
N LEU A 155 4.60 -12.46 -2.22
CA LEU A 155 4.34 -11.08 -1.80
C LEU A 155 5.56 -10.50 -1.08
N VAL A 156 6.28 -11.33 -0.32
CA VAL A 156 7.55 -10.95 0.30
C VAL A 156 8.58 -10.62 -0.77
N ASP A 157 8.77 -11.50 -1.74
CA ASP A 157 9.72 -11.31 -2.84
C ASP A 157 9.39 -10.05 -3.65
N MET A 158 8.12 -9.83 -4.02
CA MET A 158 7.71 -8.61 -4.72
C MET A 158 8.01 -7.35 -3.90
N THR A 159 7.81 -7.39 -2.59
CA THR A 159 8.12 -6.24 -1.71
C THR A 159 9.62 -5.96 -1.68
N MET A 160 10.44 -7.02 -1.59
CA MET A 160 11.91 -6.90 -1.56
C MET A 160 12.48 -6.47 -2.92
N GLU A 161 11.94 -6.99 -4.02
CA GLU A 161 12.28 -6.56 -5.39
C GLU A 161 12.00 -5.08 -5.58
N LEU A 162 10.84 -4.58 -5.12
CA LEU A 162 10.52 -3.16 -5.15
C LEU A 162 11.45 -2.36 -4.21
N ALA A 163 11.77 -2.84 -3.01
CA ALA A 163 12.66 -2.10 -2.11
C ALA A 163 14.13 -2.05 -2.60
N SER A 164 14.56 -2.99 -3.44
CA SER A 164 15.96 -3.16 -3.88
C SER A 164 16.26 -2.72 -5.31
N GLY A 165 15.23 -2.44 -6.12
CA GLY A 165 15.37 -2.15 -7.56
C GLY A 165 16.30 -0.97 -7.88
N GLU A 166 17.08 -1.13 -8.95
CA GLU A 166 17.97 -0.07 -9.48
C GLU A 166 17.19 1.11 -10.13
N GLU A 167 15.94 0.87 -10.53
CA GLU A 167 15.01 1.91 -10.98
C GLU A 167 14.04 2.26 -9.84
N PRO A 168 13.75 3.56 -9.59
CA PRO A 168 12.84 3.95 -8.54
C PRO A 168 11.47 3.28 -8.79
N PRO A 169 11.02 2.41 -7.87
CA PRO A 169 9.74 1.74 -8.04
C PRO A 169 8.67 2.80 -7.96
N ARG A 170 7.68 2.71 -8.86
CA ARG A 170 6.65 3.73 -8.92
C ARG A 170 5.77 3.61 -7.68
N GLU A 171 5.44 4.73 -7.03
CA GLU A 171 4.57 4.81 -5.83
C GLU A 171 3.32 3.91 -5.94
N THR A 172 2.78 3.81 -7.15
CA THR A 172 1.62 3.00 -7.51
C THR A 172 1.83 1.49 -7.32
N GLN A 173 3.00 0.98 -7.68
CA GLN A 173 3.38 -0.44 -7.49
C GLN A 173 3.57 -0.75 -6.01
N GLN A 174 4.27 0.14 -5.31
CA GLN A 174 4.49 0.03 -3.87
C GLN A 174 3.16 0.02 -3.11
N ALA A 175 2.27 0.98 -3.39
CA ALA A 175 0.95 1.04 -2.77
C ALA A 175 0.12 -0.24 -3.03
N LEU A 176 0.22 -0.81 -4.23
CA LEU A 176 -0.51 -2.02 -4.59
C LEU A 176 0.00 -3.25 -3.83
N VAL A 177 1.32 -3.44 -3.73
CA VAL A 177 1.90 -4.55 -2.95
C VAL A 177 1.58 -4.41 -1.47
N LEU A 178 1.68 -3.20 -0.90
CA LEU A 178 1.30 -2.95 0.49
C LEU A 178 -0.16 -3.27 0.76
N ARG A 179 -1.05 -2.91 -0.16
CA ARG A 179 -2.48 -3.28 -0.10
C ARG A 179 -2.69 -4.80 -0.12
N TRP A 180 -1.95 -5.53 -0.96
CA TRP A 180 -2.02 -7.00 -0.97
C TRP A 180 -1.49 -7.63 0.30
N LEU A 181 -0.43 -7.08 0.89
CA LEU A 181 0.08 -7.52 2.18
C LEU A 181 -0.96 -7.31 3.30
N VAL A 182 -1.62 -6.14 3.33
CA VAL A 182 -2.72 -5.86 4.26
C VAL A 182 -3.82 -6.91 4.12
N ALA A 183 -4.32 -7.13 2.91
CA ALA A 183 -5.38 -8.12 2.66
C ALA A 183 -4.92 -9.56 2.97
N ALA A 184 -3.64 -9.89 2.75
CA ALA A 184 -3.10 -11.20 3.07
C ALA A 184 -2.96 -11.44 4.58
N LEU A 185 -2.75 -10.40 5.39
CA LEU A 185 -2.74 -10.50 6.86
C LEU A 185 -4.12 -10.78 7.45
N GLU A 186 -5.20 -10.45 6.73
CA GLU A 186 -6.57 -10.80 7.10
C GLU A 186 -6.89 -12.30 6.83
N LEU A 187 -6.03 -13.00 6.09
CA LEU A 187 -6.19 -14.41 5.76
C LEU A 187 -5.33 -15.29 6.67
N PRO A 188 -5.91 -16.09 7.60
CA PRO A 188 -5.13 -16.85 8.59
C PRO A 188 -4.06 -17.78 8.00
N ARG A 189 -4.31 -18.34 6.81
CA ARG A 189 -3.36 -19.21 6.10
C ARG A 189 -2.07 -18.46 5.70
N LEU A 190 -2.21 -17.20 5.27
CA LEU A 190 -1.09 -16.41 4.76
C LEU A 190 -0.41 -15.63 5.88
N ALA A 191 -1.20 -15.18 6.87
CA ALA A 191 -0.73 -14.42 8.02
C ALA A 191 0.46 -15.08 8.72
N GLY A 192 0.40 -16.39 8.99
CA GLY A 192 1.50 -17.09 9.67
C GLY A 192 2.84 -17.05 8.91
N ALA A 193 2.81 -17.16 7.57
CA ALA A 193 4.02 -17.04 6.75
C ALA A 193 4.53 -15.59 6.67
N LEU A 194 3.60 -14.62 6.69
CA LEU A 194 3.94 -13.19 6.74
C LEU A 194 4.52 -12.79 8.10
N HIS A 195 4.03 -13.35 9.21
CA HIS A 195 4.49 -13.04 10.57
C HIS A 195 6.00 -13.22 10.72
N ALA A 196 6.55 -14.29 10.14
CA ALA A 196 8.00 -14.55 10.14
C ALA A 196 8.81 -13.47 9.39
N ASN A 197 8.19 -12.74 8.47
CA ASN A 197 8.83 -11.71 7.64
C ASN A 197 8.37 -10.28 7.98
N LEU A 198 7.41 -10.10 8.90
CA LEU A 198 6.79 -8.82 9.23
C LEU A 198 7.81 -7.71 9.56
N PRO A 199 8.87 -7.94 10.37
CA PRO A 199 9.84 -6.90 10.67
C PRO A 199 10.54 -6.38 9.41
N ARG A 200 10.88 -7.29 8.48
CA ARG A 200 11.54 -6.94 7.22
C ARG A 200 10.57 -6.22 6.28
N LEU A 201 9.33 -6.70 6.18
CA LEU A 201 8.29 -6.09 5.34
C LEU A 201 7.94 -4.67 5.80
N VAL A 202 7.72 -4.49 7.11
CA VAL A 202 7.44 -3.17 7.71
C VAL A 202 8.64 -2.26 7.55
N HIS A 203 9.86 -2.76 7.80
CA HIS A 203 11.07 -1.98 7.55
C HIS A 203 11.14 -1.50 6.10
N CYS A 204 10.93 -2.37 5.11
CA CYS A 204 10.88 -1.98 3.70
C CYS A 204 9.79 -0.95 3.45
N ALA A 205 8.54 -1.20 3.90
CA ALA A 205 7.40 -0.31 3.72
C ALA A 205 7.64 1.10 4.25
N LEU A 206 8.30 1.23 5.41
CA LEU A 206 8.68 2.51 6.03
C LEU A 206 9.78 3.29 5.28
N HIS A 207 10.41 2.67 4.29
CA HIS A 207 11.42 3.28 3.42
C HIS A 207 10.93 3.47 1.97
N LEU A 208 9.75 2.95 1.61
CA LEU A 208 9.16 3.19 0.30
C LEU A 208 8.67 4.64 0.20
N GLU A 209 8.74 5.21 -1.00
CA GLU A 209 8.17 6.53 -1.33
C GLU A 209 6.62 6.50 -1.45
N ALA A 210 6.03 5.34 -1.18
CA ALA A 210 4.58 5.14 -1.12
C ALA A 210 3.95 6.11 -0.10
N PRO A 211 2.65 6.46 -0.29
CA PRO A 211 1.95 7.30 0.68
C PRO A 211 2.06 6.69 2.08
N ALA A 212 2.43 7.49 3.07
CA ALA A 212 2.61 7.07 4.46
C ALA A 212 1.40 6.29 5.03
N THR A 213 0.21 6.54 4.46
CA THR A 213 -1.03 5.80 4.76
C THR A 213 -0.92 4.31 4.44
N ALA A 214 -0.23 3.90 3.37
CA ALA A 214 -0.13 2.48 3.01
C ALA A 214 0.81 1.69 3.95
N ALA A 215 1.91 2.31 4.38
CA ALA A 215 2.79 1.73 5.40
C ALA A 215 2.09 1.68 6.78
N ALA A 216 1.29 2.71 7.08
CA ALA A 216 0.42 2.72 8.25
C ALA A 216 -0.57 1.56 8.24
N ASP A 217 -1.33 1.39 7.15
CA ASP A 217 -2.32 0.34 7.00
C ASP A 217 -1.69 -1.05 7.16
N LEU A 218 -0.49 -1.27 6.60
CA LEU A 218 0.26 -2.51 6.81
C LEU A 218 0.60 -2.75 8.27
N LEU A 219 1.08 -1.72 8.99
CA LEU A 219 1.44 -1.86 10.40
C LEU A 219 0.21 -2.10 11.29
N PHE A 220 -0.92 -1.43 11.00
CA PHE A 220 -2.19 -1.70 11.68
C PHE A 220 -2.65 -3.14 11.43
N ALA A 221 -2.70 -3.57 10.17
CA ALA A 221 -3.10 -4.94 9.81
C ALA A 221 -2.18 -5.98 10.45
N ALA A 222 -0.86 -5.72 10.47
CA ALA A 222 0.11 -6.58 11.11
C ALA A 222 -0.20 -6.73 12.60
N LEU A 223 -0.35 -5.63 13.33
CA LEU A 223 -0.63 -5.65 14.76
C LEU A 223 -2.00 -6.28 15.10
N HIS A 224 -3.02 -6.04 14.29
CA HIS A 224 -4.34 -6.66 14.45
C HIS A 224 -4.35 -8.16 14.13
N SER A 225 -3.44 -8.64 13.26
CA SER A 225 -3.32 -10.06 12.93
C SER A 225 -2.61 -10.88 14.01
N LEU A 226 -1.98 -10.23 14.99
CA LEU A 226 -1.22 -10.88 16.05
C LEU A 226 -2.13 -11.26 17.22
N CYS A 227 -2.00 -12.51 17.68
CA CYS A 227 -2.71 -12.98 18.87
C CYS A 227 -1.98 -12.50 20.14
N VAL A 228 -2.59 -11.59 20.89
CA VAL A 228 -2.01 -10.98 22.11
C VAL A 228 -1.78 -11.97 23.26
N ASP A 229 -2.39 -13.16 23.20
CA ASP A 229 -2.19 -14.22 24.19
C ASP A 229 -0.89 -15.03 23.96
N GLU A 230 -0.25 -14.87 22.80
CA GLU A 230 0.98 -15.57 22.45
C GLU A 230 2.21 -14.69 22.69
N GLU A 231 3.16 -15.18 23.50
CA GLU A 231 4.39 -14.43 23.84
C GLU A 231 5.21 -14.05 22.60
N ALA A 232 5.27 -14.95 21.60
CA ALA A 232 5.97 -14.70 20.35
C ALA A 232 5.35 -13.55 19.56
N HIS A 233 4.02 -13.45 19.53
CA HIS A 233 3.30 -12.35 18.90
C HIS A 233 3.45 -11.04 19.66
N CYS A 234 3.46 -11.07 20.99
CA CYS A 234 3.78 -9.89 21.79
C CYS A 234 5.20 -9.38 21.51
N ALA A 235 6.18 -10.29 21.43
CA ALA A 235 7.56 -9.94 21.10
C ALA A 235 7.66 -9.31 19.69
N LEU A 236 6.97 -9.91 18.71
CA LEU A 236 6.91 -9.40 17.35
C LEU A 236 6.24 -8.02 17.28
N ALA A 237 5.10 -7.83 17.96
CA ALA A 237 4.44 -6.53 18.03
C ALA A 237 5.35 -5.44 18.62
N MET A 238 6.08 -5.76 19.68
CA MET A 238 7.08 -4.83 20.26
C MET A 238 8.20 -4.51 19.28
N GLU A 239 8.70 -5.48 18.54
CA GLU A 239 9.71 -5.26 17.50
C GLU A 239 9.20 -4.30 16.42
N LEU A 240 7.95 -4.47 15.95
CA LEU A 240 7.33 -3.57 14.97
C LEU A 240 7.17 -2.14 15.50
N ILE A 241 6.77 -1.99 16.76
CA ILE A 241 6.68 -0.67 17.42
C ILE A 241 8.06 -0.02 17.50
N HIS A 242 9.10 -0.76 17.89
CA HIS A 242 10.46 -0.23 17.95
C HIS A 242 11.00 0.18 16.57
N LEU A 243 10.71 -0.58 15.52
CA LEU A 243 11.07 -0.19 14.14
C LEU A 243 10.43 1.13 13.74
N LEU A 244 9.14 1.31 14.02
CA LEU A 244 8.45 2.58 13.77
C LEU A 244 9.10 3.73 14.56
N VAL A 245 9.32 3.55 15.86
CA VAL A 245 9.97 4.57 16.71
C VAL A 245 11.34 4.96 16.19
N ALA A 246 12.16 3.97 15.81
CA ALA A 246 13.48 4.21 15.24
C ALA A 246 13.41 5.04 13.95
N ARG A 247 12.44 4.73 13.08
CA ARG A 247 12.20 5.49 11.85
C ARG A 247 11.70 6.91 12.12
N CYS A 248 10.76 7.09 13.05
CA CYS A 248 10.29 8.41 13.48
C CYS A 248 11.44 9.27 13.99
N LYS A 249 12.31 8.73 14.86
CA LYS A 249 13.49 9.44 15.36
C LYS A 249 14.45 9.84 14.26
N GLN A 250 14.69 8.94 13.30
CA GLN A 250 15.52 9.24 12.14
C GLN A 250 14.93 10.40 11.33
N ALA A 251 13.62 10.36 11.03
CA ALA A 251 12.93 11.41 10.29
C ALA A 251 12.97 12.76 11.04
N LEU A 252 12.68 12.76 12.35
CA LEU A 252 12.76 13.96 13.20
C LEU A 252 14.18 14.55 13.25
N SER A 253 15.21 13.71 13.29
CA SER A 253 16.61 14.14 13.25
C SER A 253 16.97 14.79 11.91
N VAL A 254 16.54 14.19 10.80
CA VAL A 254 16.71 14.76 9.45
C VAL A 254 15.99 16.10 9.35
N GLU A 255 14.74 16.19 9.79
CA GLU A 255 13.96 17.44 9.79
C GLU A 255 14.62 18.53 10.64
N ALA A 256 15.12 18.19 11.83
CA ALA A 256 15.82 19.13 12.71
C ALA A 256 17.11 19.68 12.04
N SER A 257 17.84 18.83 11.32
CA SER A 257 19.04 19.24 10.57
C SER A 257 18.73 20.20 9.42
N MET A 258 17.54 20.09 8.81
CA MET A 258 17.09 20.97 7.74
C MET A 258 16.51 22.29 8.27
N HIS A 259 16.00 22.30 9.50
CA HIS A 259 15.30 23.44 10.11
C HIS A 259 15.80 23.79 11.53
N PRO A 260 17.08 24.19 11.69
CA PRO A 260 17.67 24.46 13.01
C PRO A 260 17.05 25.66 13.74
N HIS A 261 16.30 26.53 13.04
CA HIS A 261 15.76 27.79 13.58
C HIS A 261 14.29 28.05 13.26
N ARG A 262 13.48 27.03 12.92
CA ARG A 262 12.05 27.26 12.65
C ARG A 262 11.36 27.66 13.97
N PRO A 263 10.85 28.90 14.11
CA PRO A 263 10.08 29.25 15.28
C PRO A 263 8.74 28.50 15.26
N PRO A 264 8.11 28.25 16.43
CA PRO A 264 6.77 27.69 16.47
C PRO A 264 5.83 28.65 15.76
N THR A 265 5.36 28.28 14.57
CA THR A 265 4.27 29.00 13.90
C THR A 265 3.01 28.78 14.71
N GLY A 266 2.75 29.70 15.65
CA GLY A 266 1.49 29.80 16.36
C GLY A 266 0.34 29.95 15.36
N GLY A 267 -0.73 29.22 15.61
CA GLY A 267 -1.96 29.27 14.81
C GLY A 267 -2.45 30.70 14.64
N GLY A 268 -2.42 31.16 13.39
CA GLY A 268 -2.81 32.51 13.01
C GLY A 268 -2.94 32.59 11.49
N SER A 269 -3.99 31.99 10.96
CA SER A 269 -4.41 32.24 9.58
C SER A 269 -4.74 33.72 9.41
N MET A 270 -4.04 34.43 8.51
CA MET A 270 -4.59 35.40 7.54
C MET A 270 -3.50 35.89 6.56
N THR A 271 -3.68 35.49 5.29
CA THR A 271 -3.33 36.21 4.04
C THR A 271 -1.91 36.79 3.86
N SER A 272 -1.11 36.14 2.99
CA SER A 272 -0.20 36.86 2.09
C SER A 272 0.05 36.07 0.79
N PRO A 273 0.11 36.74 -0.38
CA PRO A 273 -0.02 36.08 -1.68
C PRO A 273 1.32 35.63 -2.29
N LEU A 274 1.20 34.57 -3.08
CA LEU A 274 2.09 34.02 -4.12
C LEU A 274 3.54 34.53 -4.20
N ALA A 275 4.46 33.65 -3.82
CA ALA A 275 5.70 33.45 -4.56
C ALA A 275 5.82 31.96 -4.90
N THR A 276 5.42 31.61 -6.13
CA THR A 276 5.63 30.30 -6.74
C THR A 276 7.11 30.13 -7.05
N VAL A 277 7.82 29.41 -6.18
CA VAL A 277 9.10 28.76 -6.52
C VAL A 277 8.85 27.25 -6.37
N PRO A 278 9.02 26.45 -7.44
CA PRO A 278 8.96 25.00 -7.31
C PRO A 278 10.22 24.56 -6.55
N SER A 279 10.02 24.00 -5.37
CA SER A 279 11.06 23.38 -4.55
C SER A 279 10.50 22.04 -4.06
N ASP A 280 10.36 21.12 -5.01
CA ASP A 280 9.69 19.83 -4.82
C ASP A 280 10.53 18.83 -4.00
N SER A 281 11.78 19.12 -3.67
CA SER A 281 12.64 18.23 -2.88
C SER A 281 12.74 18.58 -1.39
N ARG A 282 12.13 19.67 -0.93
CA ARG A 282 12.16 20.10 0.49
C ARG A 282 10.84 19.91 1.25
N ARG A 283 9.73 19.64 0.56
CA ARG A 283 8.44 19.36 1.22
C ARG A 283 8.35 17.94 1.79
N GLY A 284 9.02 16.97 1.17
CA GLY A 284 8.93 15.56 1.60
C GLY A 284 9.33 15.32 3.07
N SER A 285 10.49 15.82 3.53
CA SER A 285 11.04 15.38 4.82
C SER A 285 10.27 15.85 6.07
N SER A 286 9.61 17.01 6.02
CA SER A 286 8.82 17.53 7.15
C SER A 286 7.45 16.83 7.21
N ASP A 287 6.84 16.58 6.05
CA ASP A 287 5.57 15.86 5.93
C ASP A 287 5.74 14.38 6.35
N ASP A 288 6.89 13.77 6.03
CA ASP A 288 7.22 12.38 6.42
C ASP A 288 7.35 12.21 7.94
N ALA A 289 8.09 13.12 8.61
CA ALA A 289 8.28 13.05 10.05
C ALA A 289 6.97 13.22 10.82
N GLU A 290 6.10 14.11 10.34
CA GLU A 290 4.77 14.34 10.90
C GLU A 290 3.85 13.13 10.69
N ALA A 291 3.79 12.57 9.48
CA ALA A 291 2.98 11.39 9.17
C ALA A 291 3.41 10.15 9.99
N LEU A 292 4.72 9.94 10.16
CA LEU A 292 5.24 8.85 10.98
C LEU A 292 4.93 9.02 12.48
N CYS A 293 5.00 10.25 12.99
CA CYS A 293 4.61 10.54 14.38
C CYS A 293 3.10 10.35 14.58
N ASP A 294 2.26 10.85 13.65
CA ASP A 294 0.82 10.63 13.67
C ASP A 294 0.48 9.14 13.67
N LEU A 295 1.12 8.36 12.79
CA LEU A 295 0.99 6.90 12.77
C LEU A 295 1.31 6.28 14.13
N CYS A 296 2.45 6.62 14.73
CA CYS A 296 2.84 6.09 16.03
C CYS A 296 1.80 6.41 17.11
N PHE A 297 1.26 7.63 17.13
CA PHE A 297 0.28 8.03 18.13
C PHE A 297 -1.08 7.38 17.91
N ARG A 298 -1.52 7.24 16.65
CA ARG A 298 -2.75 6.49 16.34
C ARG A 298 -2.64 5.03 16.76
N LEU A 299 -1.49 4.40 16.54
CA LEU A 299 -1.21 3.03 17.00
C LEU A 299 -1.27 2.90 18.52
N THR A 300 -0.69 3.85 19.26
CA THR A 300 -0.77 3.85 20.73
C THR A 300 -2.20 3.80 21.26
N ILE A 301 -3.17 4.36 20.53
CA ILE A 301 -4.56 4.42 20.97
C ILE A 301 -5.39 3.23 20.47
N ALA A 302 -4.93 2.57 19.40
CA ALA A 302 -5.58 1.36 18.87
C ALA A 302 -5.15 0.08 19.59
N LEU A 303 -4.01 0.09 20.29
CA LEU A 303 -3.48 -1.09 20.96
C LEU A 303 -4.09 -1.31 22.35
N GLU A 304 -4.49 -2.55 22.60
CA GLU A 304 -4.99 -3.01 23.91
C GLU A 304 -3.86 -3.57 24.78
N LEU A 305 -4.19 -3.96 26.02
CA LEU A 305 -3.24 -4.65 26.89
C LEU A 305 -2.92 -6.05 26.33
N PRO A 306 -1.65 -6.51 26.41
CA PRO A 306 -0.51 -5.91 27.13
C PRO A 306 0.28 -4.85 26.34
N LEU A 307 0.06 -4.74 25.02
CA LEU A 307 0.87 -3.92 24.11
C LEU A 307 0.76 -2.42 24.36
N LEU A 308 -0.35 -1.96 24.96
CA LEU A 308 -0.58 -0.57 25.33
C LEU A 308 0.58 0.04 26.13
N THR A 309 1.16 -0.69 27.08
CA THR A 309 2.23 -0.15 27.93
C THR A 309 3.48 0.18 27.11
N SER A 310 3.87 -0.73 26.21
CA SER A 310 5.00 -0.53 25.32
C SER A 310 4.73 0.60 24.33
N ALA A 311 3.52 0.69 23.80
CA ALA A 311 3.13 1.76 22.89
C ALA A 311 3.09 3.15 23.55
N LEU A 312 2.69 3.24 24.82
CA LEU A 312 2.77 4.47 25.62
C LEU A 312 4.22 4.87 25.89
N SER A 313 5.08 3.91 26.24
CA SER A 313 6.51 4.16 26.42
C SER A 313 7.17 4.67 25.14
N ALA A 314 6.84 4.06 23.99
CA ALA A 314 7.28 4.49 22.67
C ALA A 314 6.84 5.93 22.33
N ALA A 315 5.56 6.26 22.56
CA ALA A 315 5.05 7.61 22.32
C ALA A 315 5.70 8.65 23.24
N GLU A 316 5.90 8.33 24.52
CA GLU A 316 6.63 9.19 25.47
C GLU A 316 8.08 9.43 25.02
N GLU A 317 8.76 8.38 24.56
CA GLU A 317 10.12 8.47 24.05
C GLU A 317 10.21 9.36 22.80
N LEU A 318 9.25 9.27 21.88
CA LEU A 318 9.21 10.13 20.69
C LEU A 318 8.99 11.60 21.04
N VAL A 319 8.05 11.90 21.92
CA VAL A 319 7.74 13.28 22.30
C VAL A 319 8.89 13.91 23.08
N THR A 320 9.47 13.18 24.05
CA THR A 320 10.55 13.70 24.89
C THR A 320 11.93 13.61 24.23
N GLY A 321 12.11 12.76 23.22
CA GLY A 321 13.33 12.59 22.45
C GLY A 321 13.46 13.50 21.21
N CYS A 322 12.51 14.44 21.01
CA CYS A 322 12.55 15.39 19.90
C CYS A 322 13.81 16.28 19.97
N PRO A 323 14.63 16.38 18.89
CA PRO A 323 15.84 17.19 18.89
C PRO A 323 15.63 18.70 19.09
N ALA A 324 14.44 19.21 18.72
CA ALA A 324 14.09 20.62 18.87
C ALA A 324 12.78 20.82 19.67
N ALA A 325 12.71 21.91 20.45
CA ALA A 325 11.56 22.21 21.30
C ALA A 325 10.25 22.35 20.51
N TRP A 326 10.28 22.94 19.31
CA TRP A 326 9.10 23.06 18.45
C TRP A 326 8.57 21.71 17.96
N GLN A 327 9.45 20.72 17.72
CA GLN A 327 9.05 19.36 17.37
C GLN A 327 8.38 18.68 18.57
N CYS A 328 8.91 18.87 19.78
CA CYS A 328 8.29 18.37 21.00
C CYS A 328 6.85 18.91 21.16
N THR A 329 6.66 20.23 20.99
CA THR A 329 5.34 20.86 21.08
C THR A 329 4.38 20.35 19.99
N ARG A 330 4.85 20.22 18.74
CA ARG A 330 4.04 19.67 17.63
C ARG A 330 3.63 18.23 17.92
N SER A 331 4.59 17.36 18.24
CA SER A 331 4.34 15.94 18.54
C SER A 331 3.39 15.78 19.72
N ALA A 332 3.55 16.58 20.78
CA ALA A 332 2.62 16.59 21.92
C ALA A 332 1.20 17.04 21.52
N ALA A 333 1.08 18.01 20.61
CA ALA A 333 -0.21 18.46 20.09
C ALA A 333 -0.90 17.37 19.26
N THR A 334 -0.17 16.71 18.34
CA THR A 334 -0.67 15.59 17.53
C THR A 334 -1.12 14.43 18.40
N LEU A 335 -0.31 14.04 19.41
CA LEU A 335 -0.67 13.00 20.37
C LEU A 335 -1.95 13.36 21.16
N ARG A 336 -2.08 14.60 21.61
CA ARG A 336 -3.28 15.08 22.30
C ARG A 336 -4.51 15.02 21.39
N GLU A 337 -4.36 15.42 20.13
CA GLU A 337 -5.44 15.37 19.14
C GLU A 337 -5.89 13.93 18.89
N ALA A 338 -4.94 13.02 18.69
CA ALA A 338 -5.22 11.60 18.51
C ALA A 338 -6.01 11.03 19.71
N ILE A 339 -5.58 11.29 20.95
CA ILE A 339 -6.29 10.85 22.17
C ILE A 339 -7.67 11.52 22.31
N SER A 340 -7.81 12.77 21.86
CA SER A 340 -9.09 13.47 21.93
C SER A 340 -10.10 12.84 20.97
N ASN A 341 -9.63 12.48 19.76
CA ASN A 341 -10.40 11.90 18.68
C ASN A 341 -10.70 10.40 18.85
N SER A 342 -10.11 9.73 19.84
CA SER A 342 -10.57 8.39 20.22
C SER A 342 -11.88 8.50 21.00
N PHE A 343 -12.98 8.56 20.24
CA PHE A 343 -14.31 8.32 20.78
C PHE A 343 -14.42 6.80 20.98
N GLU A 344 -14.84 6.35 22.17
CA GLU A 344 -15.20 4.94 22.48
C GLU A 344 -14.13 3.97 23.03
N SER A 345 -12.99 4.43 23.56
CA SER A 345 -12.09 3.53 24.32
C SER A 345 -12.39 3.54 25.82
N ASP A 346 -12.64 2.37 26.41
CA ASP A 346 -12.70 2.15 27.87
C ASP A 346 -11.42 2.64 28.57
N LEU A 347 -10.31 2.71 27.83
CA LEU A 347 -8.99 3.13 28.29
C LEU A 347 -8.78 4.65 28.21
N LYS A 348 -9.74 5.44 27.70
CA LYS A 348 -9.59 6.89 27.51
C LYS A 348 -9.16 7.62 28.78
N HIS A 349 -9.69 7.22 29.93
CA HIS A 349 -9.31 7.80 31.21
C HIS A 349 -7.83 7.55 31.57
N LEU A 350 -7.30 6.36 31.27
CA LEU A 350 -5.88 6.03 31.46
C LEU A 350 -5.00 6.81 30.50
N LEU A 351 -5.40 6.92 29.24
CA LEU A 351 -4.68 7.70 28.22
C LEU A 351 -4.59 9.18 28.60
N VAL A 352 -5.69 9.77 29.09
CA VAL A 352 -5.71 11.16 29.57
C VAL A 352 -4.83 11.34 30.80
N GLN A 353 -4.88 10.43 31.78
CA GLN A 353 -4.00 10.50 32.95
C GLN A 353 -2.52 10.39 32.56
N TRP A 354 -2.18 9.49 31.64
CA TRP A 354 -0.83 9.36 31.11
C TRP A 354 -0.39 10.63 30.37
N LEU A 355 -1.26 11.22 29.52
CA LEU A 355 -0.97 12.47 28.81
C LEU A 355 -0.67 13.63 29.78
N LEU A 356 -1.37 13.71 30.91
CA LEU A 356 -1.10 14.72 31.94
C LEU A 356 0.27 14.51 32.60
N ARG A 357 0.67 13.26 32.86
CA ARG A 357 2.02 12.94 33.37
C ARG A 357 3.10 13.30 32.34
N LEU A 358 2.88 12.96 31.08
CA LEU A 358 3.77 13.31 29.97
C LEU A 358 3.93 14.83 29.85
N ARG A 359 2.84 15.59 29.94
CA ARG A 359 2.89 17.06 29.94
C ARG A 359 3.75 17.60 31.09
N ALA A 360 3.57 17.09 32.30
CA ALA A 360 4.38 17.50 33.45
C ALA A 360 5.87 17.23 33.22
N LYS A 361 6.20 16.07 32.62
CA LYS A 361 7.56 15.70 32.24
C LYS A 361 8.16 16.66 31.20
N ILE A 362 7.43 16.97 30.13
CA ILE A 362 7.86 17.91 29.09
C ILE A 362 8.12 19.30 29.70
N LEU A 363 7.20 19.81 30.51
CA LEU A 363 7.35 21.13 31.16
C LEU A 363 8.57 21.19 32.08
N SER A 364 8.96 20.06 32.70
CA SER A 364 10.18 19.99 33.52
C SER A 364 11.48 20.00 32.70
N GLN A 365 11.41 19.69 31.41
CA GLN A 365 12.56 19.60 30.50
C GLN A 365 12.75 20.89 29.67
N LEU A 366 11.71 21.71 29.51
CA LEU A 366 11.78 22.96 28.77
C LEU A 366 12.47 24.07 29.59
N PRO A 367 13.31 24.92 28.97
CA PRO A 367 13.89 26.07 29.65
C PRO A 367 12.78 27.03 30.11
N PRO A 368 12.95 27.75 31.24
CA PRO A 368 11.88 28.51 31.89
C PRO A 368 11.26 29.65 31.06
N ARG A 369 11.85 29.99 29.91
CA ARG A 369 11.29 30.97 28.96
C ARG A 369 10.27 30.37 27.97
N GLU A 370 10.23 29.05 27.81
CA GLU A 370 9.36 28.36 26.85
C GLU A 370 8.17 27.62 27.52
N ALA A 371 8.16 27.53 28.86
CA ALA A 371 7.12 26.81 29.62
C ALA A 371 5.77 27.55 29.75
N VAL A 372 5.63 28.75 29.17
CA VAL A 372 4.48 29.66 29.38
C VAL A 372 3.48 29.66 28.21
N SER A 373 3.81 29.05 27.07
CA SER A 373 2.91 28.83 25.93
C SER A 373 2.38 27.40 25.90
#